data_AF-A0A2M8KVD8-F1
#
_entry.id   AF-A0A2M8KVD8-F1
#
_cell.length_a   1.000
_cell.length_b   1.000
_cell.length_c   1.000
_cell.angle_alpha   90.00
_cell.angle_beta   90.00
_cell.angle_gamma   90.00
#
_symmetry.space_group_name_H-M   'P 1'
#
loop_
_entity.id
_entity.type
_entity.pdbx_description
1 polymer ?
#
loop_
_entity_poly.entity_id
_entity_poly.type
_entity_poly.pdbx_seq_one_letter_code
_entity_poly.pdbx_strand_id
1 'polypeptide(L)' 'KQIRKMLHHGEWWFVVEDIVLALIDSTDPKQYIQRMKLRDPELAKGYVQLVQTLPIKTSGGTQK' A
#
# COMPACT_ATOMS: atom_id res chain seq x y z
N LYS A 1 -9.17 8.71 -9.80
CA LYS A 1 -8.28 7.94 -8.89
C LYS A 1 -6.84 8.23 -9.26
N GLN A 2 -6.03 8.79 -8.34
CA GLN A 2 -4.61 9.02 -8.59
C GLN A 2 -3.82 8.02 -7.77
N ILE A 3 -2.91 7.29 -8.43
CA ILE A 3 -1.94 6.46 -7.75
C ILE A 3 -0.76 7.36 -7.40
N ARG A 4 -0.54 7.60 -6.10
CA ARG A 4 0.62 8.38 -5.68
C ARG A 4 1.88 7.56 -5.87
N LYS A 5 2.85 8.19 -6.53
CA LYS A 5 4.16 7.61 -6.82
C LYS A 5 5.26 8.61 -6.51
N MET A 6 6.37 8.12 -5.99
CA MET A 6 7.57 8.90 -5.69
C MET A 6 8.77 8.19 -6.29
N LEU A 7 9.67 8.94 -6.92
CA LEU A 7 10.97 8.43 -7.33
C LEU A 7 11.94 8.63 -6.16
N HIS A 8 12.45 7.55 -5.58
CA HIS A 8 13.39 7.61 -4.46
C HIS A 8 14.57 6.68 -4.78
N HIS A 9 15.80 7.20 -4.74
CA HIS A 9 17.03 6.50 -5.11
C HIS A 9 17.02 5.82 -6.51
N GLY A 10 16.25 6.35 -7.46
CA GLY A 10 16.12 5.76 -8.81
C GLY A 10 15.08 4.64 -8.88
N GLU A 11 14.39 4.35 -7.79
CA GLU A 11 13.33 3.37 -7.71
C GLU A 11 11.96 4.05 -7.58
N TRP A 12 10.93 3.43 -8.14
CA TRP A 12 9.56 3.91 -8.02
C TRP A 12 8.90 3.34 -6.78
N TRP A 13 8.48 4.24 -5.90
CA TRP A 13 7.73 3.94 -4.69
C TRP A 13 6.26 4.29 -4.91
N PHE A 14 5.38 3.40 -4.49
CA PHE A 14 3.94 3.55 -4.66
C PHE A 14 3.22 3.31 -3.35
N VAL A 15 2.08 3.99 -3.19
CA VAL A 15 1.17 3.71 -2.08
C VAL A 15 0.33 2.48 -2.44
N VAL A 16 0.53 1.38 -1.73
CA VAL A 16 -0.19 0.11 -1.92
C VAL A 16 -1.71 0.32 -1.85
N GLU A 17 -2.18 1.15 -0.92
CA GLU A 17 -3.61 1.47 -0.76
C GLU A 17 -4.21 2.12 -2.01
N ASP A 18 -3.48 3.03 -2.68
CA ASP A 18 -3.96 3.69 -3.89
C ASP A 18 -4.00 2.71 -5.07
N ILE A 19 -3.03 1.78 -5.16
CA ILE A 19 -3.02 0.73 -6.19
C ILE A 19 -4.22 -0.19 -5.99
N VAL A 20 -4.45 -0.64 -4.76
CA VAL A 20 -5.60 -1.46 -4.41
C VAL A 20 -6.89 -0.70 -4.74
N LEU A 21 -7.05 0.55 -4.32
CA LEU A 21 -8.20 1.39 -4.66
C LEU A 21 -8.41 1.54 -6.18
N ALA A 22 -7.33 1.68 -6.95
CA ALA A 22 -7.37 1.77 -8.40
C ALA A 22 -7.87 0.46 -9.04
N LEU A 23 -7.40 -0.68 -8.55
CA LEU A 23 -7.69 -2.00 -9.12
C LEU A 23 -9.09 -2.54 -8.79
N ILE A 24 -9.52 -2.44 -7.53
CA ILE A 24 -10.79 -3.05 -7.08
C ILE A 24 -11.96 -2.08 -6.98
N ASP A 25 -11.72 -0.77 -7.16
CA ASP A 25 -12.75 0.27 -6.98
C ASP A 25 -13.55 0.15 -5.66
N SER A 26 -12.89 -0.40 -4.65
CA SER A 26 -13.55 -0.73 -3.39
C SER A 26 -13.54 0.47 -2.47
N THR A 27 -14.63 0.67 -1.76
CA THR A 27 -14.77 1.72 -0.75
C THR A 27 -13.81 1.55 0.43
N ASP A 28 -13.29 0.34 0.66
CA ASP A 28 -12.41 0.04 1.80
C ASP A 28 -11.18 -0.81 1.39
N PRO A 29 -10.14 -0.18 0.80
CA PRO A 29 -8.92 -0.89 0.38
C PRO A 29 -8.15 -1.50 1.56
N LYS A 30 -8.27 -0.94 2.77
CA LYS A 30 -7.62 -1.48 3.99
C LYS A 30 -8.16 -2.85 4.36
N GLN A 31 -9.48 -3.02 4.41
CA GLN A 31 -10.08 -4.33 4.65
C GLN A 31 -9.65 -5.35 3.61
N TYR A 32 -9.55 -4.95 2.35
CA TYR A 32 -9.14 -5.87 1.29
C TYR A 32 -7.72 -6.40 1.50
N ILE A 33 -6.77 -5.50 1.78
CA ILE A 33 -5.38 -5.85 2.11
C ILE A 33 -5.34 -6.78 3.33
N GLN A 34 -6.13 -6.48 4.38
CA GLN A 34 -6.18 -7.30 5.58
C GLN A 34 -6.70 -8.71 5.29
N ARG A 35 -7.72 -8.85 4.42
CA ARG A 35 -8.22 -10.15 3.96
C ARG A 35 -7.22 -10.89 3.09
N MET A 36 -6.45 -10.20 2.24
CA MET A 36 -5.36 -10.82 1.48
C MET A 36 -4.31 -11.42 2.42
N LYS A 37 -3.88 -10.67 3.44
CA LYS A 37 -2.94 -11.16 4.46
C LYS A 37 -3.48 -12.36 5.23
N LEU A 38 -4.78 -12.40 5.51
CA LEU A 38 -5.40 -13.54 6.20
C LEU A 38 -5.48 -14.79 5.33
N ARG A 39 -5.65 -14.63 4.01
CA ARG A 39 -5.75 -15.74 3.06
C ARG A 39 -4.39 -16.28 2.64
N ASP A 40 -3.37 -15.42 2.65
CA ASP A 40 -2.02 -15.76 2.22
C ASP A 40 -1.02 -15.70 3.39
N PRO A 41 -0.66 -16.86 3.97
CA PRO A 41 0.24 -16.93 5.12
C PRO A 41 1.69 -16.57 4.77
N GLU A 42 2.12 -16.66 3.50
CA GLU A 42 3.45 -16.21 3.08
C GLU A 42 3.50 -14.69 3.02
N LEU A 43 2.46 -14.08 2.45
CA LEU A 43 2.27 -12.64 2.45
C LEU A 43 2.17 -12.10 3.88
N ALA A 44 1.48 -12.81 4.78
CA ALA A 44 1.36 -12.43 6.19
C ALA A 44 2.73 -12.35 6.89
N LYS A 45 3.61 -13.33 6.64
CA LYS A 45 4.96 -13.39 7.22
C LYS A 45 5.86 -12.27 6.71
N GLY A 46 5.82 -11.98 5.40
CA GLY A 46 6.71 -11.00 4.75
C GLY A 46 6.17 -9.58 4.69
N TYR A 47 4.92 -9.32 5.07
CA TYR A 47 4.25 -8.03 4.80
C TYR A 47 5.01 -6.81 5.36
N VAL A 48 5.57 -6.92 6.56
CA VAL A 48 6.28 -5.80 7.21
C VAL A 48 7.58 -5.44 6.49
N GLN A 49 8.23 -6.43 5.85
CA GLN A 49 9.44 -6.22 5.07
C GLN A 49 9.13 -5.73 3.65
N LEU A 50 8.02 -6.20 3.05
CA LEU A 50 7.59 -5.79 1.72
C LEU A 50 6.99 -4.37 1.70
N VAL A 51 6.33 -3.96 2.77
CA VAL A 51 5.65 -2.67 2.87
C VAL A 51 6.37 -1.76 3.85
N GLN A 52 7.69 -1.65 3.68
CA GLN A 52 8.49 -0.74 4.47
C GLN A 52 8.02 0.69 4.18
N THR A 53 7.40 1.34 5.16
CA THR A 53 6.79 2.65 5.00
C THR A 53 7.89 3.72 5.01
N LEU A 54 8.20 4.26 3.84
CA LEU A 54 8.85 5.56 3.78
C LEU A 54 7.84 6.64 4.19
N PRO A 55 8.27 7.67 4.94
CA PRO A 55 7.41 8.77 5.32
C PRO A 55 7.01 9.57 4.08
N ILE A 56 5.85 9.24 3.52
CA ILE A 56 5.27 9.93 2.38
C ILE A 56 4.14 10.82 2.89
N LYS A 57 4.15 12.09 2.47
CA LYS A 57 3.07 13.03 2.80
C LYS A 57 1.83 12.64 2.00
N THR A 58 0.78 12.18 2.68
CA THR A 58 -0.52 11.87 2.09
C THR A 58 -1.54 12.95 2.47
N SER A 59 -2.63 13.07 1.70
CA SER A 59 -3.74 13.98 2.01
C SER A 59 -4.41 13.68 3.35
N GLY A 60 -4.31 12.43 3.83
CA GLY A 60 -4.77 11.98 5.14
C GLY A 60 -3.71 12.05 6.26
N GLY A 61 -2.53 12.62 5.99
CA GLY A 61 -1.42 12.72 6.95
C GLY A 61 -0.13 12.07 6.44
N THR A 62 0.95 12.13 7.22
CA THR A 62 2.19 11.41 6.86
C THR A 62 1.97 9.91 7.07
N GLN A 63 2.18 9.11 6.04
CA GLN A 63 2.22 7.65 6.18
C GLN A 63 3.41 7.29 7.07
N LYS A 64 3.14 6.76 8.27
CA LYS A 64 4.14 6.18 9.19
C LYS A 64 4.13 4.67 9.05
#